data_AF-A0A9E2RJE0-F1
#
_entry.id   AF-A0A9E2RJE0-F1
#
_cell.length_a   1.000
_cell.length_b   1.000
_cell.length_c   1.000
_cell.angle_alpha   90.00
_cell.angle_beta   90.00
_cell.angle_gamma   90.00
#
_symmetry.space_group_name_H-M   'P 1'
#
loop_
_entity.id
_entity.type
_entity.pdbx_description
1 polymer ?
#
loop_
_entity_poly.entity_id
_entity_poly.type
_entity_poly.pdbx_seq_one_letter_code
_entity_poly.pdbx_strand_id
1 'polypeptide(L)'
;MLIDGELSITAVLGFRRMTKELDRTLELALDHLDALSAKGTFLVRLPSVLGGYREKGEKFLQYVLLKEPQSVNARLSLAKSYCANGRHSEALSLVSEALDLAQTQREDDFPPEAAKVLAQLRTNAAKAN
;
A
#
# COMPACT_ATOMS: atom_id res chain seq x y z
N MET A 1 28.76 9.39 -4.30
CA MET A 1 27.48 10.06 -3.99
C MET A 1 26.57 9.00 -3.39
N LEU A 2 26.71 8.82 -2.07
CA LEU A 2 26.14 7.73 -1.30
C LEU A 2 25.26 8.42 -0.26
N ILE A 3 23.94 8.39 -0.45
CA ILE A 3 23.01 8.83 0.60
C ILE A 3 22.70 7.56 1.39
N ASP A 4 23.68 7.20 2.22
CA ASP A 4 23.57 6.12 3.20
C ASP A 4 22.55 6.53 4.27
N GLY A 5 21.58 5.65 4.49
CA GLY A 5 21.19 5.14 5.82
C GLY A 5 20.58 6.07 6.87
N GLU A 6 20.73 7.39 6.82
CA GLU A 6 20.18 8.26 7.86
C GLU A 6 18.76 8.68 7.50
N LEU A 7 17.85 7.87 8.01
CA LEU A 7 16.44 8.21 8.11
C LEU A 7 16.32 9.50 8.93
N SER A 8 16.29 10.64 8.24
CA SER A 8 16.31 11.97 8.85
C SER A 8 15.26 12.06 9.93
N ILE A 9 15.66 12.42 11.15
CA ILE A 9 14.78 12.57 12.32
C ILE A 9 13.59 13.49 11.96
N THR A 10 13.84 14.50 11.11
CA THR A 10 12.82 15.40 10.57
C THR A 10 11.79 14.67 9.70
N ALA A 11 12.22 13.73 8.86
CA ALA A 11 11.31 12.89 8.06
C ALA A 11 10.46 12.00 8.95
N VAL A 12 11.05 11.39 9.99
CA VAL A 12 10.32 10.56 10.97
C VAL A 12 9.27 11.37 11.72
N LEU A 13 9.62 12.55 12.21
CA LEU A 13 8.69 13.47 12.86
C LEU A 13 7.60 13.95 11.91
N GLY A 14 7.95 14.19 10.63
CA GLY A 14 7.02 14.50 9.56
C GLY A 14 6.00 13.40 9.33
N PHE A 15 6.43 12.14 9.22
CA PHE A 15 5.54 10.98 9.08
C PHE A 15 4.62 10.80 10.29
N ARG A 16 5.13 10.99 11.51
CA ARG A 16 4.29 10.93 12.72
C ARG A 16 3.23 12.02 12.74
N ARG A 17 3.59 13.25 12.34
CA ARG A 17 2.63 14.35 12.21
C ARG A 17 1.59 14.05 11.13
N MET A 18 2.01 13.58 9.97
CA MET A 18 1.09 13.19 8.89
C MET A 18 0.11 12.10 9.35
N THR A 19 0.60 11.08 10.03
CA THR A 19 -0.24 10.00 10.58
C THR A 19 -1.26 10.56 11.58
N LYS A 20 -0.86 11.53 12.42
CA LYS A 20 -1.75 12.19 13.37
C LYS A 20 -2.83 13.05 12.68
N GLU A 21 -2.48 13.74 11.60
CA GLU A 21 -3.48 14.49 10.82
C GLU A 21 -4.44 13.54 10.09
N LEU A 22 -3.97 12.39 9.60
CA LEU A 22 -4.84 11.34 9.06
C LEU A 22 -5.79 10.79 10.14
N ASP A 23 -5.30 10.56 11.36
CA ASP A 23 -6.15 10.15 12.49
C ASP A 23 -7.23 11.20 12.79
N ARG A 24 -6.88 12.48 12.72
CA ARG A 24 -7.83 13.58 12.93
C ARG A 24 -8.87 13.70 11.82
N THR A 25 -8.48 13.44 10.57
CA THR A 25 -9.44 13.36 9.44
C THR A 25 -10.40 12.20 9.63
N LEU A 26 -9.93 11.06 10.13
CA LEU A 26 -10.78 9.91 10.46
C LEU A 26 -11.70 10.21 11.65
N GLU A 27 -11.28 11.02 12.62
CA GLU A 27 -12.16 11.48 13.71
C GLU A 27 -13.28 12.43 13.23
N LEU A 28 -13.03 13.21 12.17
CA LEU A 28 -13.98 14.17 11.61
C LEU A 28 -14.92 13.54 10.56
N ALA A 29 -14.45 12.53 9.83
CA ALA A 29 -15.22 11.77 8.86
C ALA A 29 -14.72 10.31 8.87
N LEU A 30 -15.32 9.50 9.75
CA LEU A 30 -14.93 8.11 10.03
C LEU A 30 -15.01 7.17 8.80
N ASP A 31 -15.60 7.61 7.69
CA ASP A 31 -15.89 6.80 6.50
C ASP A 31 -15.22 7.34 5.22
N HIS A 32 -14.20 8.20 5.32
CA HIS A 32 -13.45 8.61 4.13
C HIS A 32 -12.50 7.48 3.70
N LEU A 33 -12.96 6.66 2.76
CA LEU A 33 -12.26 5.46 2.29
C LEU A 33 -10.88 5.76 1.71
N ASP A 34 -10.68 6.90 1.04
CA ASP A 34 -9.36 7.35 0.60
C ASP A 34 -8.37 7.61 1.76
N ALA A 35 -8.85 8.21 2.86
CA ALA A 35 -8.00 8.47 4.02
C ALA A 35 -7.60 7.17 4.73
N LEU A 36 -8.52 6.20 4.79
CA LEU A 36 -8.23 4.84 5.27
C LEU A 36 -7.25 4.11 4.35
N SER A 37 -7.38 4.26 3.02
CA SER A 37 -6.48 3.69 2.02
C SER A 37 -5.07 4.26 2.13
N ALA A 38 -4.96 5.58 2.27
CA ALA A 38 -3.69 6.28 2.48
C ALA A 38 -3.03 5.82 3.79
N LYS A 39 -3.77 5.81 4.90
CA LYS A 39 -3.27 5.36 6.20
C LYS A 39 -2.83 3.90 6.18
N GLY A 40 -3.63 3.01 5.58
CA GLY A 40 -3.27 1.61 5.38
C GLY A 40 -1.96 1.46 4.60
N THR A 41 -1.81 2.24 3.54
CA THR A 41 -0.59 2.29 2.71
C THR A 41 0.63 2.76 3.51
N PHE A 42 0.51 3.81 4.32
CA PHE A 42 1.60 4.27 5.18
C PHE A 42 2.02 3.20 6.20
N LEU A 43 1.05 2.54 6.82
CA LEU A 43 1.30 1.54 7.84
C LEU A 43 2.01 0.29 7.31
N VAL A 44 1.73 -0.13 6.06
CA VAL A 44 2.42 -1.28 5.44
C VAL A 44 3.80 -0.92 4.86
N ARG A 45 4.01 0.35 4.48
CA ARG A 45 5.23 0.81 3.81
C ARG A 45 6.31 1.30 4.77
N LEU A 46 5.93 1.79 5.94
CA LEU A 46 6.88 2.27 6.95
C LEU A 46 7.43 1.11 7.79
N PRO A 47 8.72 1.16 8.19
CA PRO A 47 9.26 0.28 9.23
C PRO A 47 8.55 0.46 10.57
N SER A 48 8.54 -0.58 11.40
CA SER A 48 7.89 -0.55 12.72
C SER A 48 8.41 0.55 13.64
N VAL A 49 9.72 0.84 13.56
CA VAL A 49 10.36 1.91 14.34
C VAL A 49 9.87 3.31 13.97
N LEU A 50 9.29 3.48 12.78
CA LEU A 50 8.76 4.76 12.28
C LEU A 50 7.24 4.89 12.41
N GLY A 51 6.58 3.93 13.09
CA GLY A 51 5.13 3.91 13.22
C GLY A 51 4.42 3.11 12.12
N GLY A 52 5.15 2.33 11.33
CA GLY A 52 4.56 1.29 10.50
C GLY A 52 4.01 0.15 11.35
N TYR A 53 2.81 -0.33 11.03
CA TYR A 53 2.25 -1.52 11.67
C TYR A 53 1.61 -2.34 10.56
N ARG A 54 2.41 -3.19 9.91
CA ARG A 54 2.01 -3.93 8.72
C ARG A 54 0.65 -4.60 8.87
N GLU A 55 0.45 -5.39 9.93
CA GLU A 55 -0.83 -6.09 10.16
C GLU A 55 -2.02 -5.13 10.28
N LYS A 56 -1.83 -3.98 10.96
CA LYS A 56 -2.89 -2.96 11.07
C LYS A 56 -3.15 -2.30 9.72
N GLY A 57 -2.09 -2.01 8.96
CA GLY A 57 -2.17 -1.45 7.62
C GLY A 57 -2.93 -2.38 6.66
N GLU A 58 -2.61 -3.68 6.68
CA GLU A 58 -3.33 -4.69 5.90
C GLU A 58 -4.81 -4.75 6.26
N LYS A 59 -5.16 -4.69 7.56
CA LYS A 59 -6.57 -4.64 8.00
C LYS A 59 -7.31 -3.40 7.48
N PHE A 60 -6.67 -2.23 7.49
CA PHE A 60 -7.27 -1.02 6.93
C PHE A 60 -7.48 -1.15 5.42
N LEU A 61 -6.49 -1.66 4.68
CA LEU A 61 -6.61 -1.89 3.24
C LEU A 61 -7.69 -2.93 2.90
N GLN A 62 -7.79 -4.01 3.68
CA GLN A 62 -8.86 -5.01 3.53
C GLN A 62 -10.24 -4.39 3.81
N TYR A 63 -10.36 -3.54 4.83
CA TYR A 63 -11.61 -2.83 5.11
C TYR A 63 -12.01 -1.89 3.98
N VAL A 64 -11.04 -1.15 3.41
CA VAL A 64 -11.28 -0.32 2.22
C VAL A 64 -11.77 -1.17 1.07
N LEU A 65 -11.14 -2.31 0.77
CA LEU A 65 -11.58 -3.20 -0.30
C LEU A 65 -12.96 -3.82 -0.07
N LEU A 66 -13.37 -4.01 1.19
CA LEU A 66 -14.72 -4.47 1.52
C LEU A 66 -15.79 -3.42 1.14
N LYS A 67 -15.46 -2.13 1.29
CA LYS A 67 -16.37 -1.00 1.04
C LYS A 67 -16.29 -0.51 -0.41
N GLU A 68 -15.10 -0.47 -0.96
CA GLU A 68 -14.75 -0.08 -2.32
C GLU A 68 -13.96 -1.20 -2.99
N PRO A 69 -14.64 -2.25 -3.48
CA PRO A 69 -13.97 -3.37 -4.15
C PRO A 69 -13.28 -2.94 -5.46
N GLN A 70 -13.63 -1.78 -6.01
CA GLN A 70 -13.00 -1.21 -7.20
C GLN A 70 -11.72 -0.41 -6.90
N SER A 71 -11.36 -0.21 -5.63
CA SER A 71 -10.16 0.55 -5.26
C SER A 71 -8.87 -0.17 -5.70
N VAL A 72 -8.31 0.29 -6.82
CA VAL A 72 -7.06 -0.23 -7.40
C VAL A 72 -5.88 0.05 -6.45
N ASN A 73 -5.82 1.25 -5.87
CA ASN A 73 -4.73 1.67 -4.98
C ASN A 73 -4.65 0.79 -3.71
N ALA A 74 -5.80 0.57 -3.04
CA ALA A 74 -5.84 -0.27 -1.85
C ALA A 74 -5.38 -1.71 -2.16
N ARG A 75 -5.81 -2.24 -3.31
CA ARG A 75 -5.45 -3.59 -3.79
C ARG A 75 -3.95 -3.72 -4.07
N LEU A 76 -3.35 -2.73 -4.74
CA LEU A 76 -1.91 -2.72 -5.01
C LEU A 76 -1.07 -2.59 -3.74
N SER A 77 -1.48 -1.73 -2.81
CA SER A 77 -0.79 -1.57 -1.52
C SER A 77 -0.83 -2.86 -0.68
N LEU A 78 -1.96 -3.58 -0.70
CA LEU A 78 -2.08 -4.88 -0.04
C LEU A 78 -1.18 -5.93 -0.69
N ALA A 79 -1.15 -5.98 -2.03
CA ALA A 79 -0.30 -6.92 -2.77
C ALA A 79 1.20 -6.70 -2.52
N LYS A 80 1.65 -5.44 -2.46
CA LYS A 80 3.03 -5.10 -2.09
C LYS A 80 3.36 -5.58 -0.67
N SER A 81 2.44 -5.40 0.28
CA SER A 81 2.60 -5.88 1.65
C SER A 81 2.74 -7.41 1.70
N TYR A 82 1.87 -8.13 0.99
CA TYR A 82 1.91 -9.59 0.92
C TYR A 82 3.20 -10.11 0.31
N CYS A 83 3.68 -9.50 -0.77
CA CYS A 83 4.98 -9.88 -1.33
C CYS A 83 6.13 -9.64 -0.37
N ALA A 84 6.14 -8.51 0.34
CA ALA A 84 7.15 -8.21 1.34
C ALA A 84 7.07 -9.14 2.55
N ASN A 85 6.01 -9.95 2.67
CA ASN A 85 5.81 -10.98 3.69
C ASN A 85 6.02 -12.41 3.17
N GLY A 86 6.53 -12.58 1.94
CA GLY A 86 6.73 -13.89 1.30
C GLY A 86 5.46 -14.52 0.73
N ARG A 87 4.30 -13.87 0.83
CA ARG A 87 3.01 -14.34 0.30
C ARG A 87 2.88 -13.99 -1.19
N HIS A 88 3.79 -14.52 -2.00
CA HIS A 88 3.92 -14.15 -3.41
C HIS A 88 2.72 -14.58 -4.27
N SER A 89 2.12 -15.74 -4.00
CA SER A 89 0.94 -16.23 -4.72
C SER A 89 -0.26 -15.30 -4.54
N GLU A 90 -0.55 -14.92 -3.30
CA GLU A 90 -1.66 -14.01 -2.97
C GLU A 90 -1.41 -12.60 -3.52
N ALA A 91 -0.16 -12.12 -3.47
CA ALA A 91 0.23 -10.86 -4.08
C ALA A 91 -0.01 -10.85 -5.60
N LEU A 92 0.30 -11.95 -6.29
CA LEU A 92 0.09 -12.06 -7.73
C LEU A 92 -1.39 -12.05 -8.11
N SER A 93 -2.26 -12.70 -7.33
CA SER A 93 -3.72 -12.64 -7.54
C SER A 93 -4.21 -11.19 -7.45
N LEU A 94 -3.86 -10.51 -6.36
CA LEU A 94 -4.30 -9.14 -6.11
C LEU A 94 -3.83 -8.16 -7.18
N VAL A 95 -2.59 -8.26 -7.68
CA VAL A 95 -2.14 -7.37 -8.77
C VAL A 95 -2.79 -7.70 -10.10
N SER A 96 -3.07 -8.98 -10.37
CA SER A 96 -3.77 -9.37 -11.60
C SER A 96 -5.20 -8.83 -11.60
N GLU A 97 -5.91 -8.93 -10.48
CA GLU A 97 -7.24 -8.34 -10.30
C GLU A 97 -7.21 -6.81 -10.40
N ALA A 98 -6.17 -6.16 -9.84
CA ALA A 98 -6.02 -4.71 -9.95
C ALA A 98 -5.81 -4.24 -11.39
N LEU A 99 -5.08 -5.01 -12.20
CA LEU A 99 -4.88 -4.74 -13.63
C LEU A 99 -6.16 -4.92 -14.43
N ASP A 100 -6.90 -6.00 -14.19
CA ASP A 100 -8.18 -6.27 -14.86
C ASP A 100 -9.22 -5.19 -14.55
N LEU A 101 -9.30 -4.77 -13.28
CA LEU A 101 -10.17 -3.67 -12.85
C LEU A 101 -9.81 -2.34 -13.51
N ALA A 102 -8.52 -2.01 -13.63
CA ALA A 102 -8.10 -0.78 -14.26
C ALA A 102 -8.34 -0.77 -15.78
N GLN A 103 -8.09 -1.91 -16.44
CA GLN A 103 -8.40 -2.08 -17.86
C GLN A 103 -9.89 -1.93 -18.13
N THR A 104 -10.73 -2.53 -17.27
CA THR A 104 -12.19 -2.46 -17.37
C THR A 104 -12.71 -1.05 -17.11
N GLN A 105 -12.11 -0.33 -16.16
CA GLN A 105 -12.53 1.03 -15.80
C GLN A 105 -12.08 2.10 -16.80
N ARG A 106 -11.28 1.75 -17.83
CA ARG A 106 -10.64 2.72 -18.76
C ARG A 106 -10.07 3.91 -17.99
N GLU A 107 -9.42 3.65 -16.86
CA GLU A 107 -8.56 4.67 -16.28
C GLU A 107 -7.34 4.78 -17.19
N ASP A 108 -7.39 5.73 -18.14
CA ASP A 108 -6.24 6.11 -18.97
C ASP A 108 -5.06 6.62 -18.11
N ASP A 109 -5.31 6.91 -16.82
CA ASP A 109 -4.32 7.27 -15.81
C ASP A 109 -3.96 6.10 -14.87
N PHE A 110 -4.13 4.87 -15.33
CA PHE A 110 -3.66 3.70 -14.57
C PHE A 110 -2.17 3.85 -14.29
N PRO A 111 -1.75 3.90 -13.02
CA PRO A 111 -0.38 4.22 -12.72
C PRO A 111 0.51 3.09 -13.27
N PRO A 112 1.57 3.40 -14.04
CA PRO A 112 2.55 2.42 -14.51
C PRO A 112 3.19 1.62 -13.36
N GLU A 113 2.96 2.06 -12.13
CA GLU A 113 3.30 1.39 -10.89
C GLU A 113 2.71 -0.01 -10.75
N ALA A 114 1.47 -0.28 -11.15
CA ALA A 114 0.89 -1.61 -11.01
C ALA A 114 1.55 -2.65 -11.91
N ALA A 115 1.81 -2.30 -13.17
CA ALA A 115 2.57 -3.13 -14.11
C ALA A 115 4.00 -3.35 -13.63
N LYS A 116 4.65 -2.31 -13.08
CA LYS A 116 5.97 -2.42 -12.44
C LYS A 116 5.94 -3.37 -11.25
N VAL A 117 4.92 -3.31 -10.39
CA VAL A 117 4.77 -4.20 -9.26
C VAL A 117 4.61 -5.64 -9.74
N LEU A 118 3.75 -5.91 -10.73
CA LEU A 118 3.61 -7.25 -11.30
C LEU A 118 4.95 -7.81 -11.84
N ALA A 119 5.71 -7.00 -12.57
CA ALA A 119 7.03 -7.39 -13.07
C ALA A 119 8.01 -7.71 -11.92
N GLN A 120 8.00 -6.89 -10.86
CA GLN A 120 8.81 -7.11 -9.67
C GLN A 120 8.39 -8.38 -8.92
N LEU A 121 7.09 -8.62 -8.77
CA LEU A 121 6.55 -9.82 -8.12
C LEU A 121 6.97 -11.09 -8.86
N ARG A 122 6.87 -11.10 -10.19
CA ARG A 122 7.32 -12.22 -11.02
C ARG A 122 8.82 -12.47 -10.88
N THR A 123 9.61 -11.41 -10.86
CA THR A 123 11.06 -11.50 -10.68
C THR A 123 11.42 -12.02 -9.28
N ASN A 124 10.72 -11.58 -8.25
CA ASN A 124 10.94 -12.04 -6.88
C ASN A 124 10.50 -13.50 -6.69
N ALA A 125 9.39 -13.91 -7.29
CA ALA A 125 8.94 -15.30 -7.30
C ALA A 125 9.94 -16.23 -8.00
N ALA A 126 10.55 -15.78 -9.10
CA ALA A 126 11.58 -16.55 -9.82
C ALA A 126 12.91 -16.65 -9.06
N LYS A 127 13.20 -15.74 -8.10
CA LYS A 127 14.40 -15.78 -7.25
C LYS A 127 14.22 -16.56 -5.96
N ALA A 128 12.97 -16.83 -5.57
CA ALA A 128 12.63 -17.55 -4.35
C ALA A 128 12.53 -19.08 -4.55
N ASN A 129 12.82 -19.57 -5.76
CA ASN A 129 12.76 -20.97 -6.19
C ASN A 129 14.14 -21.39 -6.70
#